data_AF-A0A7Y5K3E9-F1
#
_entry.id   AF-A0A7Y5K3E9-F1
#
_cell.length_a   1.000
_cell.length_b   1.000
_cell.length_c   1.000
_cell.angle_alpha   90.00
_cell.angle_beta   90.00
_cell.angle_gamma   90.00
#
_symmetry.space_group_name_H-M   'P 1'
#
loop_
_entity.id
_entity.type
_entity.pdbx_description
1 polymer ?
#
loop_
_entity_poly.entity_id
_entity_poly.type
_entity_poly.pdbx_seq_one_letter_code
_entity_poly.pdbx_strand_id
1 'polypeptide(L)' 'MPFEILDVVRVAQLLIPSRDVDGSAADPPQPRVGDTGIVVEVLGDDVYLVERTTDDGRLLWTAEFSESELKLLDRPAD' A
#
# COMPACT_ATOMS: atom_id res chain seq x y z
N MET A 1 -13.41 -5.00 8.65
CA MET A 1 -13.16 -6.27 7.94
C MET A 1 -11.72 -6.17 7.51
N PRO A 2 -10.89 -7.21 7.75
CA PRO A 2 -9.50 -7.18 7.31
C PRO A 2 -9.43 -6.98 5.80
N PHE A 3 -8.34 -6.36 5.34
CA PHE A 3 -8.08 -6.28 3.90
C PHE A 3 -7.67 -7.65 3.36
N GLU A 4 -7.94 -7.85 2.08
CA GLU A 4 -7.61 -9.05 1.32
C GLU A 4 -6.59 -8.71 0.22
N ILE A 5 -5.87 -9.71 -0.28
CA ILE A 5 -5.00 -9.52 -1.43
C ILE A 5 -5.87 -9.05 -2.61
N LEU A 6 -5.34 -8.10 -3.39
CA LEU A 6 -6.03 -7.37 -4.46
C LEU A 6 -7.01 -6.27 -4.02
N ASP A 7 -7.24 -6.06 -2.72
CA ASP A 7 -7.98 -4.88 -2.26
C ASP A 7 -7.25 -3.60 -2.70
N VAL A 8 -8.01 -2.65 -3.26
CA VAL A 8 -7.52 -1.32 -3.59
C VAL A 8 -7.72 -0.43 -2.38
N VAL A 9 -6.64 0.10 -1.84
CA VAL A 9 -6.62 0.89 -0.61
C VAL A 9 -6.06 2.27 -0.84
N ARG A 10 -6.52 3.22 -0.03
CA ARG A 10 -5.94 4.56 0.08
C ARG A 10 -5.18 4.68 1.39
N VAL A 11 -3.98 5.25 1.35
CA VAL A 11 -3.25 5.69 2.54
C VAL A 11 -4.03 6.86 3.16
N ALA A 12 -4.76 6.59 4.24
CA ALA A 12 -5.60 7.57 4.92
C ALA A 12 -4.81 8.42 5.93
N GLN A 13 -3.76 7.84 6.52
CA GLN A 13 -2.84 8.49 7.44
C GLN A 13 -1.50 7.77 7.46
N LEU A 14 -0.48 8.37 8.08
CA LEU A 14 0.82 7.76 8.31
C LEU A 14 1.14 7.87 9.80
N LEU A 15 1.29 6.73 10.47
CA LEU A 15 1.72 6.67 11.87
C LEU A 15 3.22 6.93 12.01
N ILE A 16 3.99 6.58 10.98
CA ILE A 16 5.43 6.81 10.87
C ILE A 16 5.68 7.57 9.56
N PRO A 17 6.44 8.68 9.59
CA PRO A 17 6.61 9.56 8.42
C PRO A 17 7.51 8.98 7.33
N SER A 18 8.31 7.97 7.64
CA SER A 18 9.23 7.30 6.70
C SER A 18 9.22 5.80 6.97
N ARG A 19 9.29 5.00 5.91
CA ARG A 19 9.21 3.54 5.96
C ARG A 19 10.34 2.93 5.16
N ASP A 20 10.59 1.64 5.42
CA ASP A 20 11.35 0.83 4.48
C ASP A 20 10.52 0.66 3.21
N VAL A 21 11.11 0.97 2.07
CA VAL A 21 10.41 1.04 0.78
C VAL A 21 11.24 0.34 -0.29
N ASP A 22 10.61 -0.57 -1.01
CA ASP A 22 11.17 -1.16 -2.22
C ASP A 22 10.53 -0.51 -3.45
N GLY A 23 11.24 -0.45 -4.57
CA GLY A 23 10.68 0.09 -5.81
C GLY A 23 11.58 -0.10 -7.02
N SER A 24 11.08 0.23 -8.22
CA SER A 24 11.86 0.10 -9.46
C SER A 24 12.98 1.14 -9.60
N ALA A 25 12.88 2.26 -8.87
CA ALA A 25 13.89 3.32 -8.88
C ALA A 25 15.01 3.02 -7.86
N ALA A 26 16.20 3.56 -8.11
CA ALA A 26 17.31 3.47 -7.14
C ALA A 26 17.01 4.20 -5.81
N ASP A 27 16.09 5.17 -5.84
CA ASP A 27 15.56 5.87 -4.68
C ASP A 27 14.03 5.96 -4.83
N PRO A 28 13.27 4.93 -4.39
CA PRO A 28 11.82 4.92 -4.47
C PRO A 28 11.22 6.05 -3.62
N PRO A 29 10.20 6.77 -4.12
CA PRO A 29 9.55 7.79 -3.32
C PRO A 29 8.83 7.17 -2.11
N GLN A 30 8.87 7.88 -0.97
CA GLN A 30 8.10 7.49 0.21
C GLN A 30 6.58 7.60 -0.04
N PRO A 31 5.77 6.67 0.50
CA PRO A 31 4.33 6.77 0.48
C PRO A 31 3.81 8.05 1.13
N ARG A 32 2.69 8.57 0.62
CA ARG A 32 2.05 9.78 1.13
C ARG A 32 0.59 9.55 1.45
N VAL A 33 0.07 10.32 2.41
CA VAL A 33 -1.36 10.38 2.65
C VAL A 33 -2.07 10.79 1.37
N GLY A 34 -3.08 10.00 1.00
CA GLY A 34 -3.87 10.17 -0.19
C GLY A 34 -3.46 9.26 -1.34
N ASP A 35 -2.28 8.63 -1.27
CA ASP A 35 -1.84 7.65 -2.26
C ASP A 35 -2.78 6.45 -2.30
N THR A 36 -2.96 5.90 -3.50
CA THR A 36 -3.71 4.66 -3.73
C THR A 36 -2.72 3.55 -4.08
N GLY A 37 -2.96 2.36 -3.54
CA GLY A 37 -2.20 1.15 -3.82
C GLY A 37 -3.07 -0.09 -3.75
N ILE A 38 -2.46 -1.24 -4.02
CA ILE A 38 -3.08 -2.56 -3.99
C ILE A 38 -2.42 -3.37 -2.88
N VAL A 39 -3.22 -4.06 -2.07
CA VAL A 39 -2.70 -5.02 -1.10
C VAL A 39 -2.15 -6.23 -1.86
N VAL A 40 -0.85 -6.49 -1.72
CA VAL A 40 -0.16 -7.61 -2.39
C VAL A 40 0.13 -8.76 -1.43
N GLU A 41 0.17 -8.50 -0.12
CA GLU A 41 0.36 -9.53 0.90
C GLU A 41 -0.30 -9.13 2.24
N VAL A 42 -0.82 -10.11 2.97
CA VAL A 42 -1.32 -9.94 4.35
C VAL A 42 -0.33 -10.60 5.29
N LEU A 43 0.43 -9.79 6.03
CA LEU A 43 1.56 -10.26 6.85
C LEU A 43 1.14 -10.75 8.24
N GLY A 44 -0.11 -10.46 8.65
CA GLY A 44 -0.63 -10.73 9.99
C GLY A 44 -0.54 -9.51 10.90
N ASP A 45 -1.07 -9.62 12.13
CA ASP A 45 -1.05 -8.55 13.15
C ASP A 45 -1.54 -7.17 12.63
N ASP A 46 -2.57 -7.18 11.79
CA ASP A 46 -3.13 -6.00 11.13
C ASP A 46 -2.11 -5.24 10.25
N VAL A 47 -1.07 -5.94 9.75
CA VAL A 47 -0.05 -5.42 8.83
C VAL A 47 -0.25 -5.97 7.43
N TYR A 48 -0.15 -5.07 6.44
CA TYR A 48 -0.39 -5.34 5.03
C TYR A 48 0.75 -4.79 4.19
N LEU A 49 1.21 -5.57 3.22
CA LEU A 49 2.13 -5.10 2.20
C LEU A 49 1.32 -4.47 1.06
N VAL A 50 1.57 -3.19 0.80
CA VAL A 50 0.85 -2.42 -0.21
C VAL A 50 1.82 -1.99 -1.30
N GLU A 51 1.41 -2.20 -2.54
CA GLU A 51 2.13 -1.80 -3.74
C GLU A 51 1.43 -0.61 -4.41
N ARG A 52 2.22 0.36 -4.88
CA ARG A 52 1.75 1.40 -5.79
C ARG A 52 2.52 1.36 -7.10
N THR A 53 1.79 1.30 -8.19
CA THR A 53 2.34 1.38 -9.55
C THR A 53 2.03 2.72 -10.22
N THR A 54 2.83 3.09 -11.21
CA THR A 54 2.48 4.15 -12.16
C THR A 54 1.44 3.65 -13.16
N ASP A 55 0.79 4.54 -13.90
CA ASP A 55 -0.16 4.18 -14.96
C ASP A 55 0.46 3.24 -16.01
N ASP A 56 1.78 3.35 -16.23
CA ASP A 56 2.55 2.48 -17.13
C ASP A 56 2.93 1.11 -16.52
N GLY A 57 2.42 0.78 -15.32
CA GLY A 57 2.66 -0.49 -14.62
C GLY A 57 4.01 -0.63 -13.93
N ARG A 58 4.79 0.45 -13.77
CA ARG A 58 6.07 0.39 -13.04
C ARG A 58 5.84 0.49 -11.54
N LEU A 59 6.56 -0.34 -10.78
CA LEU A 59 6.53 -0.28 -9.33
C LEU A 59 7.14 1.03 -8.82
N LEU A 60 6.30 1.90 -8.26
CA LEU A 60 6.71 3.17 -7.68
C LEU A 60 7.25 2.94 -6.27
N TRP A 61 6.49 2.26 -5.42
CA TRP A 61 6.94 1.77 -4.13
C TRP A 61 6.11 0.57 -3.66
N THR A 62 6.71 -0.25 -2.80
CA THR A 62 6.05 -1.26 -1.95
C THR A 62 6.44 -1.01 -0.51
N ALA A 63 5.48 -1.03 0.42
CA ALA A 63 5.74 -0.80 1.84
C ALA A 63 4.67 -1.45 2.74
N GLU A 64 5.03 -1.67 4.00
CA GLU A 64 4.15 -2.24 5.02
C GLU A 64 3.31 -1.15 5.71
N PHE A 65 2.01 -1.41 5.89
CA PHE A 65 1.07 -0.51 6.56
C PHE A 65 0.25 -1.24 7.62
N SER A 66 -0.08 -0.54 8.71
CA SER A 66 -1.12 -0.98 9.63
C SER A 66 -2.51 -0.81 9.00
N GLU A 67 -3.48 -1.65 9.37
CA GLU A 67 -4.89 -1.51 8.99
C GLU A 67 -5.39 -0.08 9.21
N SER A 68 -5.00 0.51 10.35
CA SER A 68 -5.41 1.85 10.78
C SER A 68 -4.94 2.98 9.86
N GLU A 69 -3.93 2.73 9.03
CA GLU A 69 -3.39 3.71 8.07
C GLU A 69 -4.09 3.68 6.72
N LEU A 70 -4.89 2.64 6.47
CA LEU A 70 -5.47 2.36 5.18
C LEU A 70 -6.99 2.54 5.20
N LYS A 71 -7.55 2.79 4.02
CA LYS A 71 -8.98 2.80 3.80
C LYS A 71 -9.29 2.05 2.51
N LEU A 72 -10.17 1.05 2.59
CA LEU A 72 -10.68 0.35 1.41
C LEU A 72 -11.35 1.34 0.46
N LEU A 73 -10.94 1.31 -0.81
CA LEU A 73 -11.60 2.02 -1.91
C LEU A 73 -12.43 1.07 -2.76
N ASP A 74 -11.86 -0.08 -3.11
CA ASP A 74 -12.50 -1.07 -3.95
C ASP A 74 -12.04 -2.48 -3.55
N ARG A 75 -12.95 -3.44 -3.69
CA ARG A 75 -12.69 -4.86 -3.52
C ARG A 75 -13.15 -5.55 -4.79
N PRO A 76 -12.23 -6.02 -5.65
CA PRO A 76 -12.60 -6.77 -6.84
C PRO A 76 -13.46 -7.98 -6.44
N ALA A 77 -14.58 -8.17 -7.12
CA ALA A 77 -15.33 -9.42 -7.00
C ALA A 77 -14.56 -10.51 -7.76
N ASP A 78 -14.24 -11.61 -7.07
CA ASP A 78 -13.71 -12.84 -7.66
C ASP A 78 -14.60 -13.39 -8.80
#